data_AF-A0A704F6B2-F1
#
_entry.id   AF-A0A704F6B2-F1
#
_cell.length_a   1.000
_cell.length_b   1.000
_cell.length_c   1.000
_cell.angle_alpha   90.00
_cell.angle_beta   90.00
_cell.angle_gamma   90.00
#
_symmetry.space_group_name_H-M   'P 1'
#
loop_
_entity.id
_entity.type
_entity.pdbx_description
1 polymer ?
#
loop_
_entity_poly.entity_id
_entity_poly.type
_entity_poly.pdbx_seq_one_letter_code
_entity_poly.pdbx_strand_id
1 'polypeptide(L)' 'MESLNALLQGMGLMHLGTGQAIMLLVSLLLLWLAIAKKFEPLLLLPIGFGGLLSNIPEAG' A
#
# COMPACT_ATOMS: atom_id res chain seq x y z
N MET A 1 -4.75 -28.98 -9.54
CA MET A 1 -5.74 -27.89 -9.49
C MET A 1 -5.85 -27.27 -8.10
N GLU A 2 -5.82 -28.06 -7.02
CA GLU A 2 -5.87 -27.50 -5.64
C GLU A 2 -4.68 -26.61 -5.27
N SER A 3 -3.46 -26.98 -5.64
CA SER A 3 -2.27 -26.17 -5.34
C SER A 3 -2.28 -24.81 -6.03
N LEU A 4 -2.89 -24.71 -7.23
CA LEU A 4 -3.07 -23.43 -7.90
C LEU A 4 -4.08 -22.56 -7.15
N ASN A 5 -5.20 -23.14 -6.69
CA ASN A 5 -6.20 -22.40 -5.92
C ASN A 5 -5.64 -21.93 -4.56
N ALA A 6 -4.83 -22.75 -3.89
CA ALA A 6 -4.16 -22.36 -2.64
C ALA A 6 -3.15 -21.22 -2.86
N LEU A 7 -2.41 -21.24 -3.96
CA LEU A 7 -1.51 -20.15 -4.33
C LEU A 7 -2.28 -18.87 -4.68
N LEU A 8 -3.40 -18.97 -5.39
CA LEU A 8 -4.24 -17.82 -5.73
C LEU A 8 -4.92 -17.22 -4.50
N GLN A 9 -5.39 -18.05 -3.56
CA GLN A 9 -5.98 -17.60 -2.30
C GLN A 9 -4.95 -17.01 -1.34
N GLY A 10 -3.71 -17.52 -1.33
CA GLY A 10 -2.61 -16.97 -0.54
C GLY A 10 -1.95 -15.73 -1.15
N MET A 11 -2.43 -15.21 -2.28
CA MET A 11 -1.96 -13.92 -2.78
C MET A 11 -2.51 -12.82 -1.88
N GLY A 12 -1.64 -12.00 -1.29
CA GLY A 12 -2.05 -10.87 -0.42
C GLY A 12 -3.04 -9.90 -1.07
N LEU A 13 -3.17 -9.89 -2.40
CA LEU A 13 -4.24 -9.18 -3.12
C LEU A 13 -5.66 -9.67 -2.77
N MET A 14 -5.85 -10.96 -2.46
CA MET A 14 -7.14 -11.54 -2.09
C MET A 14 -7.55 -11.19 -0.65
N HIS A 15 -6.59 -10.77 0.18
CA HIS A 15 -6.78 -10.37 1.57
C HIS A 15 -6.81 -8.85 1.76
N LEU A 16 -6.83 -8.09 0.66
CA LEU A 16 -6.78 -6.63 0.67
C LEU A 16 -8.12 -6.06 1.12
N GLY A 17 -8.19 -5.60 2.37
CA GLY A 17 -9.40 -4.99 2.91
C GLY A 17 -9.72 -3.64 2.26
N THR A 18 -11.00 -3.27 2.18
CA THR A 18 -11.43 -1.99 1.57
C THR A 18 -10.75 -0.78 2.20
N GLY A 19 -10.54 -0.79 3.52
CA GLY A 19 -9.80 0.26 4.23
C GLY A 19 -8.32 0.34 3.82
N GLN A 20 -7.65 -0.82 3.69
CA GLN A 20 -6.26 -0.88 3.23
C GLN A 20 -6.14 -0.35 1.79
N ALA A 21 -7.09 -0.70 0.90
CA ALA A 21 -7.13 -0.18 -0.47
C ALA A 21 -7.14 1.35 -0.50
N ILE A 22 -8.00 1.97 0.31
CA ILE A 22 -8.11 3.42 0.40
C ILE A 22 -6.81 4.02 0.95
N MET A 23 -6.24 3.43 2.00
CA MET A 23 -5.00 3.91 2.59
C MET A 23 -3.82 3.82 1.63
N LEU A 24 -3.70 2.74 0.85
CA LEU A 24 -2.69 2.62 -0.20
C LEU A 24 -2.83 3.72 -1.26
N LEU A 25 -4.05 4.04 -1.68
CA LEU A 25 -4.30 5.17 -2.60
C LEU A 25 -3.90 6.51 -1.99
N VAL A 26 -4.21 6.74 -0.71
CA VAL A 26 -3.80 7.95 0.02
C VAL A 26 -2.27 8.03 0.15
N SER A 27 -1.59 6.92 0.46
CA SER A 27 -0.13 6.88 0.54
C SER A 27 0.53 7.18 -0.81
N LEU A 28 -0.02 6.64 -1.90
CA LEU A 28 0.42 6.97 -3.27
C LEU A 28 0.19 8.45 -3.61
N LEU A 29 -0.95 9.02 -3.19
CA LEU A 29 -1.23 10.45 -3.36
C LEU A 29 -0.21 11.32 -2.61
N LEU A 30 0.14 10.96 -1.37
CA LEU A 30 1.15 11.67 -0.57
C LEU A 30 2.54 11.59 -1.21
N LEU A 31 2.92 10.41 -1.72
CA LEU A 31 4.18 10.25 -2.45
C LEU A 31 4.21 11.09 -3.74
N TRP A 32 3.10 11.14 -4.48
CA TRP A 32 2.98 12.00 -5.65
C TRP A 32 3.12 13.49 -5.28
N LEU A 33 2.49 13.94 -4.20
CA LEU A 33 2.64 15.31 -3.70
C LEU A 33 4.09 15.61 -3.29
N ALA A 34 4.77 14.69 -2.62
CA ALA A 34 6.16 14.83 -2.20
C ALA A 34 7.13 14.86 -3.38
N ILE A 35 6.94 14.01 -4.39
CA ILE A 35 7.91 13.83 -5.49
C ILE A 35 7.60 14.78 -6.65
N ALA A 36 6.38 14.73 -7.19
CA ALA A 36 6.02 15.49 -8.38
C ALA A 36 5.78 16.98 -8.05
N LYS A 37 5.14 17.26 -6.92
CA LYS A 37 4.80 18.62 -6.52
C LYS A 37 5.72 19.21 -5.44
N LYS A 38 6.66 18.43 -4.89
CA LYS A 38 7.64 18.88 -3.88
C LYS A 38 7.02 19.51 -2.64
N PHE A 39 5.83 19.06 -2.22
CA PHE A 39 5.24 19.46 -0.95
C PHE A 39 5.97 18.75 0.20
N GLU A 40 6.63 19.54 1.06
CA GLU A 40 7.45 19.11 2.21
C GLU A 40 8.11 17.74 2.01
N PRO A 41 8.97 17.58 0.98
CA PRO A 41 9.41 16.26 0.51
C PRO A 41 10.19 15.49 1.57
N LEU A 42 10.86 16.20 2.48
CA LEU A 42 11.62 15.60 3.59
C LEU A 42 10.70 14.91 4.62
N LEU A 43 9.46 15.36 4.76
CA LEU A 43 8.49 14.82 5.73
C LEU A 43 7.46 13.92 5.04
N LEU A 44 6.85 14.39 3.95
CA LEU A 44 5.78 13.68 3.26
C LEU A 44 6.26 12.39 2.58
N LEU A 45 7.52 12.33 2.13
CA LEU A 45 8.06 11.11 1.52
C LEU A 45 8.17 9.97 2.56
N PRO A 46 8.82 10.14 3.73
CA PRO A 46 8.80 9.12 4.78
C PRO A 46 7.38 8.74 5.26
N ILE A 47 6.49 9.73 5.40
CA ILE A 47 5.10 9.50 5.85
C ILE A 47 4.33 8.66 4.82
N GLY A 48 4.40 9.03 3.53
CA GLY A 48 3.76 8.28 2.46
C GLY A 48 4.31 6.86 2.33
N PHE A 49 5.63 6.69 2.48
CA PHE A 49 6.28 5.38 2.42
C PHE A 49 5.93 4.51 3.65
N GLY A 50 5.90 5.09 4.85
CA GLY A 50 5.44 4.41 6.06
C GLY A 50 3.98 3.97 5.95
N GLY A 51 3.12 4.83 5.41
CA GLY A 51 1.72 4.50 5.13
C GLY A 51 1.56 3.34 4.14
N LEU A 52 2.39 3.29 3.09
CA LEU A 52 2.41 2.13 2.18
C LEU A 52 2.75 0.85 2.93
N LEU A 53 3.85 0.84 3.69
CA LEU A 53 4.32 -0.36 4.40
C LEU A 53 3.33 -0.86 5.46
N SER A 54 2.70 0.06 6.21
CA SER A 54 1.70 -0.29 7.24
C SER A 54 0.39 -0.83 6.68
N ASN A 55 0.11 -0.66 5.39
CA ASN A 55 -1.14 -1.08 4.75
C ASN A 55 -0.93 -2.20 3.72
N ILE A 56 0.24 -2.86 3.72
CA ILE A 56 0.46 -4.08 2.93
C ILE A 56 -0.42 -5.19 3.53
N PRO A 57 -1.27 -5.86 2.73
CA PRO A 57 -2.11 -6.96 3.21
C PRO A 57 -1.24 -8.11 3.69
N GLU A 58 -1.64 -8.74 4.80
CA GLU A 58 -0.93 -9.87 5.42
C GLU A 58 0.53 -9.60 5.83
N ALA A 59 0.98 -8.34 5.78
CA ALA A 59 2.25 -7.93 6.38
C ALA A 59 2.03 -7.58 7.86
N GLY A 60 2.03 -8.61 8.72
CA GLY A 60 1.86 -8.46 10.18
C GLY A 60 1.50 -9.76 10.85
#